data_AF-A0AB36XI97-F1
#
_entry.id   AF-A0AB36XI97-F1
#
_cell.length_a   1.000
_cell.length_b   1.000
_cell.length_c   1.000
_cell.angle_alpha   90.00
_cell.angle_beta   90.00
_cell.angle_gamma   90.00
#
_symmetry.space_group_name_H-M   'P 1'
#
loop_
_entity.id
_entity.type
_entity.pdbx_description
1 polymer ?
#
loop_
_entity_poly.entity_id
_entity_poly.type
_entity_poly.pdbx_seq_one_letter_code
_entity_poly.pdbx_strand_id
1 'polypeptide(L)'
;MSINNLSIKSKIAIPLMVIVIVFSTVTVLNVIKSNAQAAINHELNNVVQPVLDNLEDGYRDIYQVISSAQGLLLAKDQAAIDYQKFEFKDNAYKAVPRFESVLTLYSAGVLDPSSRGEVTKLVDAMSKWVALHEPLFADPENAHQYNIDYSPALDAEFAIIREQLRSVRSLIEAKQIELRKQANESIESSKMIIEIGMGVAILAAIFALWLSNRFIVKPIQNVEKAMAEIASGDGDLSQRMNVEGSDEIARLSSAFNQFVGKIHVTIEQVIITSNAVRAEMENIKSLTQGVAEFSSNQQKESEVVAAAVHEMQATSEAVSGNALEAASASNTANREVESADKTLGLTVSSIERLAHDIENASGVVHELDSDVKNIASILGVIRGIAEQTNLLALNAAIEAARAGEQGRGFAVVADEVRALASKTQDSTGEIQSMIERLEVGAKQAVGVMNESKVSGEKTIVQAGTAASSLSEIRNSIGMMNEMNTQIATAASQQSQVSEEVNKNVQRIAGSTMQMVEMASSAENACMALAEQCEALDSLVSQFEV
;
A
#
# COMPACT_ATOMS: atom_id res chain seq x y z
N MET A 1 47.00 0.02 27.69
CA MET A 1 45.98 -0.55 26.77
C MET A 1 44.71 -0.71 27.59
N SER A 2 43.60 -0.07 27.20
CA SER A 2 42.33 -0.25 27.95
C SER A 2 41.86 -1.69 27.81
N ILE A 3 41.43 -2.32 28.92
CA ILE A 3 40.87 -3.68 28.91
C ILE A 3 39.69 -3.78 27.93
N ASN A 4 38.96 -2.69 27.70
CA ASN A 4 37.82 -2.62 26.78
C ASN A 4 38.21 -2.81 25.30
N ASN A 5 39.49 -2.68 24.94
CA ASN A 5 39.94 -2.82 23.55
C ASN A 5 40.54 -4.20 23.27
N LEU A 6 40.63 -5.07 24.28
CA LEU A 6 41.09 -6.43 24.11
C LEU A 6 39.93 -7.30 23.63
N SER A 7 40.21 -8.18 22.65
CA SER A 7 39.23 -9.19 22.23
C SER A 7 38.76 -10.04 23.41
N ILE A 8 37.56 -10.60 23.33
CA ILE A 8 37.05 -11.58 24.32
C ILE A 8 38.07 -12.71 24.52
N LYS A 9 38.68 -13.18 23.43
CA LYS A 9 39.75 -14.19 23.45
C LYS A 9 40.92 -13.74 24.33
N SER A 10 41.40 -12.52 24.14
CA SER A 10 42.52 -11.97 24.94
C SER A 10 42.14 -11.76 26.40
N LYS A 11 40.91 -11.29 26.69
CA LYS A 11 40.39 -11.09 28.05
C LYS A 11 40.33 -12.39 28.86
N ILE A 12 40.09 -13.53 28.19
CA ILE A 12 40.09 -14.86 28.82
C ILE A 12 41.49 -15.47 28.84
N ALA A 13 42.24 -15.40 27.73
CA ALA A 13 43.51 -16.09 27.59
C ALA A 13 44.61 -15.51 28.49
N ILE A 14 44.68 -14.18 28.66
CA ILE A 14 45.75 -13.55 29.44
C ILE A 14 45.73 -13.98 30.92
N PRO A 15 44.62 -13.88 31.67
CA PRO A 15 44.59 -14.35 33.06
C PRO A 15 44.87 -15.85 33.19
N LEU A 16 44.38 -16.66 32.24
CA LEU A 16 44.58 -18.10 32.24
C LEU A 16 46.06 -18.47 32.03
N MET A 17 46.75 -17.76 31.13
CA MET A 17 48.19 -17.92 30.91
C MET A 17 48.99 -17.60 32.18
N VAL A 18 48.61 -16.53 32.91
CA VAL A 18 49.26 -16.16 34.17
C VAL A 18 49.13 -17.27 35.21
N ILE A 19 47.93 -17.85 35.36
CA ILE A 19 47.69 -18.97 36.29
C ILE A 19 48.56 -20.18 35.91
N VAL A 20 48.63 -20.54 34.63
CA VAL A 20 49.44 -21.66 34.14
C VAL A 20 50.93 -21.43 34.38
N ILE A 21 51.43 -20.21 34.16
CA ILE A 21 52.84 -19.85 34.40
C ILE A 21 53.17 -19.94 35.89
N VAL A 22 52.33 -19.38 36.77
CA VAL A 22 52.52 -19.44 38.22
C VAL A 22 52.54 -20.90 38.69
N PHE A 23 51.55 -21.70 38.28
CA PHE A 23 51.47 -23.11 38.65
C PHE A 23 52.71 -23.88 38.20
N SER A 24 53.11 -23.74 36.93
CA SER A 24 54.28 -24.41 36.36
C SER A 24 55.57 -24.03 37.10
N THR A 25 55.73 -22.74 37.43
CA THR A 25 56.90 -22.24 38.17
C THR A 25 56.99 -22.83 39.57
N VAL A 26 55.85 -22.87 40.30
CA VAL A 26 55.77 -23.44 41.65
C VAL A 26 56.08 -24.94 41.63
N THR A 27 55.52 -25.69 40.66
CA THR A 27 55.80 -27.12 40.50
C THR A 27 57.29 -27.39 40.25
N VAL A 28 57.92 -26.65 39.33
CA VAL A 28 59.35 -26.82 39.02
C VAL A 28 60.23 -26.56 40.25
N LEU A 29 59.98 -25.46 40.96
CA LEU A 29 60.74 -25.12 42.17
C LEU A 29 60.58 -26.18 43.28
N ASN A 30 59.36 -26.72 43.43
CA ASN A 30 59.09 -27.77 44.40
C ASN A 30 59.84 -29.07 44.07
N VAL A 31 59.82 -29.50 42.81
CA VAL A 31 60.55 -30.71 42.35
C VAL A 31 62.05 -30.57 42.62
N ILE A 32 62.65 -29.40 42.34
CA ILE A 32 64.08 -29.15 42.62
C ILE A 32 64.38 -29.32 44.12
N LYS A 33 63.56 -28.72 44.99
CA LYS A 33 63.74 -28.81 46.45
C LYS A 33 63.49 -30.21 47.00
N SER A 34 62.49 -30.91 46.48
CA SER A 34 62.19 -32.29 46.84
C SER A 34 63.33 -33.25 46.46
N ASN A 35 63.92 -33.08 45.27
CA ASN A 35 65.08 -33.86 44.86
C ASN A 35 66.32 -33.60 45.74
N ALA A 36 66.59 -32.34 46.09
CA ALA A 36 67.68 -32.00 47.01
C ALA A 36 67.47 -32.60 48.40
N GLN A 37 66.23 -32.58 48.90
CA GLN A 37 65.86 -33.21 50.17
C GLN A 37 66.04 -34.72 50.13
N ALA A 38 65.64 -35.38 49.03
CA ALA A 38 65.80 -36.83 48.87
C ALA A 38 67.29 -37.25 48.93
N ALA A 39 68.19 -36.44 48.35
CA ALA A 39 69.63 -36.68 48.43
C ALA A 39 70.16 -36.61 49.86
N ILE A 40 69.77 -35.58 50.64
CA ILE A 40 70.17 -35.43 52.05
C ILE A 40 69.66 -36.60 52.90
N ASN A 41 68.41 -37.02 52.70
CA ASN A 41 67.82 -38.15 53.42
C ASN A 41 68.54 -39.47 53.09
N HIS A 42 68.95 -39.66 51.83
CA HIS A 42 69.73 -40.82 51.43
C HIS A 42 71.10 -40.84 52.13
N GLU A 43 71.81 -39.72 52.15
CA GLU A 43 73.10 -39.57 52.83
C GLU A 43 72.98 -39.84 54.35
N LEU A 44 71.93 -39.31 55.00
CA LEU A 44 71.68 -39.54 56.42
C LEU A 44 71.43 -41.01 56.77
N ASN A 45 70.51 -41.67 56.05
CA ASN A 45 70.02 -43.00 56.41
C ASN A 45 70.91 -44.14 55.89
N ASN A 46 71.54 -43.98 54.73
CA ASN A 46 72.28 -45.06 54.08
C ASN A 46 73.80 -44.93 54.23
N VAL A 47 74.31 -43.77 54.64
CA VAL A 47 75.75 -43.53 54.78
C VAL A 47 76.12 -43.24 56.23
N VAL A 48 75.48 -42.26 56.88
CA VAL A 48 75.85 -41.83 58.24
C VAL A 48 75.36 -42.79 59.33
N GLN A 49 74.06 -43.15 59.30
CA GLN A 49 73.46 -43.97 60.35
C GLN A 49 74.12 -45.36 60.49
N PRO A 50 74.41 -46.11 59.42
CA PRO A 50 75.04 -47.44 59.54
C PRO A 50 76.44 -47.37 60.16
N VAL A 51 77.19 -46.28 59.96
CA VAL A 51 78.52 -46.08 60.54
C VAL A 51 78.43 -45.78 62.04
N LEU A 52 77.45 -44.98 62.46
CA LEU A 52 77.18 -44.76 63.89
C LEU A 52 76.79 -46.06 64.58
N ASP A 53 75.92 -46.85 63.96
CA ASP A 53 75.50 -48.15 64.48
C ASP A 53 76.72 -49.09 64.61
N ASN A 54 77.60 -49.13 63.60
CA ASN A 54 78.86 -49.90 63.66
C ASN A 54 79.81 -49.43 64.77
N LEU A 55 79.92 -48.12 65.03
CA LEU A 55 80.75 -47.61 66.12
C LEU A 55 80.22 -48.01 67.49
N GLU A 56 78.90 -47.97 67.68
CA GLU A 56 78.25 -48.42 68.92
C GLU A 56 78.45 -49.92 69.13
N ASP A 57 78.26 -50.70 68.07
CA ASP A 57 78.50 -52.14 68.04
C ASP A 57 79.99 -52.48 68.30
N GLY A 58 80.93 -51.76 67.69
CA GLY A 58 82.37 -51.96 67.90
C GLY A 58 82.81 -51.58 69.32
N TYR A 59 82.19 -50.55 69.90
CA TYR A 59 82.41 -50.21 71.30
C TYR A 59 81.91 -51.31 72.24
N ARG A 60 80.75 -51.91 71.94
CA ARG A 60 80.23 -53.08 72.68
C ARG A 60 81.21 -54.27 72.59
N ASP A 61 81.75 -54.55 71.41
CA ASP A 61 82.70 -55.64 71.19
C ASP A 61 83.97 -55.48 72.05
N ILE A 62 84.48 -54.25 72.23
CA ILE A 62 85.63 -53.99 73.11
C ILE A 62 85.35 -54.47 74.54
N TYR A 63 84.17 -54.17 75.09
CA TYR A 63 83.81 -54.64 76.42
C TYR A 63 83.63 -56.16 76.48
N GLN A 64 83.14 -56.79 75.42
CA GLN A 64 83.08 -58.25 75.34
C GLN A 64 84.48 -58.87 75.32
N VAL A 65 85.45 -58.25 74.63
CA VAL A 65 86.87 -58.66 74.68
C VAL A 65 87.44 -58.51 76.10
N ILE A 66 87.25 -57.38 76.76
CA ILE A 66 87.71 -57.17 78.16
C ILE A 66 87.09 -58.21 79.08
N SER A 67 85.78 -58.43 78.95
CA SER A 67 85.05 -59.44 79.72
C SER A 67 85.59 -60.84 79.48
N SER A 68 85.93 -61.17 78.23
CA SER A 68 86.51 -62.47 77.87
C SER A 68 87.92 -62.66 78.42
N ALA A 69 88.73 -61.60 78.45
CA ALA A 69 90.08 -61.62 79.01
C ALA A 69 90.04 -61.84 80.53
N GLN A 70 89.13 -61.14 81.23
CA GLN A 70 88.88 -61.37 82.65
C GLN A 70 88.32 -62.77 82.92
N GLY A 71 87.41 -63.24 82.09
CA GLY A 71 86.84 -64.58 82.16
C GLY A 71 87.90 -65.67 81.98
N LEU A 72 88.86 -65.47 81.07
CA LEU A 72 89.98 -66.38 80.85
C LEU A 72 90.87 -66.48 82.09
N LEU A 73 91.19 -65.35 82.72
CA LEU A 73 91.98 -65.29 83.96
C LEU A 73 91.29 -65.95 85.17
N LEU A 74 89.98 -66.20 85.09
CA LEU A 74 89.20 -66.86 86.15
C LEU A 74 88.80 -68.30 85.80
N ALA A 75 89.13 -68.77 84.59
CA ALA A 75 88.73 -70.07 84.09
C ALA A 75 89.40 -71.19 84.89
N LYS A 76 88.61 -72.22 85.26
CA LYS A 76 89.08 -73.36 86.08
C LYS A 76 89.15 -74.67 85.32
N ASP A 77 88.62 -74.70 84.10
CA ASP A 77 88.58 -75.88 83.23
C ASP A 77 88.77 -75.49 81.76
N GLN A 78 89.04 -76.50 80.92
CA GLN A 78 89.31 -76.30 79.50
C GLN A 78 88.10 -75.76 78.73
N ALA A 79 86.88 -76.11 79.13
CA ALA A 79 85.66 -75.66 78.45
C ALA A 79 85.44 -74.15 78.63
N ALA A 80 85.71 -73.62 79.83
CA ALA A 80 85.68 -72.19 80.11
C ALA A 80 86.78 -71.44 79.31
N ILE A 81 87.98 -72.01 79.21
CA ILE A 81 89.07 -71.43 78.38
C ILE A 81 88.64 -71.36 76.90
N ASP A 82 88.08 -72.43 76.36
CA ASP A 82 87.66 -72.50 74.95
C ASP A 82 86.51 -71.53 74.65
N TYR A 83 85.55 -71.35 75.57
CA TYR A 83 84.48 -70.36 75.45
C TYR A 83 85.04 -68.93 75.40
N GLN A 84 85.96 -68.57 76.29
CA GLN A 84 86.52 -67.22 76.32
C GLN A 84 87.42 -66.95 75.11
N LYS A 85 88.14 -67.97 74.62
CA LYS A 85 88.84 -67.89 73.33
C LYS A 85 87.88 -67.65 72.17
N PHE A 86 86.72 -68.30 72.15
CA PHE A 86 85.70 -68.06 71.13
C PHE A 86 85.16 -66.63 71.19
N GLU A 87 84.74 -66.17 72.38
CA GLU A 87 84.21 -64.83 72.58
C GLU A 87 85.23 -63.74 72.21
N PHE A 88 86.50 -63.94 72.56
CA PHE A 88 87.58 -63.06 72.13
C PHE A 88 87.66 -62.99 70.60
N LYS A 89 87.73 -64.14 69.92
CA LYS A 89 87.83 -64.16 68.46
C LYS A 89 86.61 -63.56 67.78
N ASP A 90 85.41 -63.87 68.27
CA ASP A 90 84.17 -63.38 67.66
C ASP A 90 84.06 -61.85 67.75
N ASN A 91 84.50 -61.25 68.86
CA ASN A 91 84.35 -59.82 69.10
C ASN A 91 85.59 -59.00 68.67
N ALA A 92 86.80 -59.46 68.97
CA ALA A 92 88.04 -58.72 68.65
C ALA A 92 88.22 -58.52 67.14
N TYR A 93 87.94 -59.55 66.33
CA TYR A 93 88.08 -59.46 64.88
C TYR A 93 86.92 -58.73 64.19
N LYS A 94 85.79 -58.50 64.87
CA LYS A 94 84.70 -57.64 64.37
C LYS A 94 84.90 -56.17 64.71
N ALA A 95 85.51 -55.89 65.86
CA ALA A 95 85.68 -54.54 66.37
C ALA A 95 86.52 -53.66 65.43
N VAL A 96 87.67 -54.14 64.94
CA VAL A 96 88.53 -53.36 64.03
C VAL A 96 87.79 -52.95 62.73
N PRO A 97 87.18 -53.88 61.95
CA PRO A 97 86.38 -53.51 60.77
C PRO A 97 85.24 -52.53 61.06
N ARG A 98 84.61 -52.63 62.24
CA ARG A 98 83.55 -51.71 62.67
C ARG A 98 84.06 -50.28 62.87
N PHE A 99 85.23 -50.11 63.48
CA PHE A 99 85.88 -48.79 63.57
C PHE A 99 86.42 -48.29 62.22
N GLU A 100 86.92 -49.19 61.37
CA GLU A 100 87.31 -48.86 59.99
C GLU A 100 86.15 -48.37 59.13
N SER A 101 84.90 -48.75 59.45
CA SER A 101 83.72 -48.28 58.72
C SER A 101 83.61 -46.75 58.70
N VAL A 102 84.18 -46.04 59.67
CA VAL A 102 84.25 -44.57 59.67
C VAL A 102 85.03 -44.02 58.47
N LEU A 103 86.00 -44.78 57.94
CA LEU A 103 86.74 -44.38 56.74
C LEU A 103 85.83 -44.21 55.53
N THR A 104 84.69 -44.92 55.50
CA THR A 104 83.70 -44.79 54.42
C THR A 104 83.06 -43.40 54.38
N LEU A 105 82.93 -42.72 55.52
CA LEU A 105 82.37 -41.36 55.59
C LEU A 105 83.29 -40.33 54.93
N TYR A 106 84.60 -40.53 54.92
CA TYR A 106 85.51 -39.66 54.15
C TYR A 106 85.39 -39.94 52.65
N SER A 107 85.28 -41.21 52.24
CA SER A 107 85.08 -41.54 50.83
C SER A 107 83.74 -41.06 50.28
N ALA A 108 82.74 -40.95 51.14
CA ALA A 108 81.43 -40.37 50.80
C ALA A 108 81.39 -38.84 50.90
N GLY A 109 82.49 -38.18 51.31
CA GLY A 109 82.56 -36.72 51.46
C GLY A 109 81.77 -36.15 52.64
N VAL A 110 81.33 -37.00 53.58
CA VAL A 110 80.52 -36.63 54.74
C VAL A 110 81.38 -35.95 55.82
N LEU A 111 82.54 -36.54 56.13
CA LEU A 111 83.49 -36.01 57.12
C LEU A 111 84.62 -35.24 56.43
N ASP A 112 85.13 -34.20 57.11
CA ASP A 112 86.23 -33.38 56.61
C ASP A 112 87.56 -34.17 56.60
N PRO A 113 88.29 -34.25 55.48
CA PRO A 113 89.55 -34.99 55.39
C PRO A 113 90.59 -34.65 56.48
N SER A 114 90.53 -33.45 57.06
CA SER A 114 91.42 -33.02 58.15
C SER A 114 91.28 -33.85 59.44
N SER A 115 90.11 -34.42 59.73
CA SER A 115 89.89 -35.28 60.91
C SER A 115 90.28 -36.74 60.71
N ARG A 116 90.74 -37.12 59.51
CA ARG A 116 91.11 -38.51 59.18
C ARG A 116 92.18 -39.07 60.11
N GLY A 117 93.09 -38.23 60.58
CA GLY A 117 94.14 -38.62 61.52
C GLY A 117 93.61 -39.15 62.86
N GLU A 118 92.45 -38.70 63.32
CA GLU A 118 91.82 -39.19 64.56
C GLU A 118 91.29 -40.62 64.38
N VAL A 119 90.70 -40.90 63.21
CA VAL A 119 90.19 -42.24 62.87
C VAL A 119 91.33 -43.22 62.65
N THR A 120 92.42 -42.80 61.99
CA THR A 120 93.62 -43.63 61.85
C THR A 120 94.21 -43.98 63.22
N LYS A 121 94.31 -43.01 64.14
CA LYS A 121 94.75 -43.28 65.52
C LYS A 121 93.83 -44.25 66.25
N LEU A 122 92.51 -44.11 66.09
CA LEU A 122 91.52 -45.03 66.68
C LEU A 122 91.69 -46.46 66.17
N VAL A 123 91.78 -46.64 64.84
CA VAL A 123 91.92 -47.96 64.21
C VAL A 123 93.28 -48.59 64.53
N ASP A 124 94.36 -47.80 64.52
CA ASP A 124 95.71 -48.28 64.87
C ASP A 124 95.77 -48.72 66.34
N ALA A 125 95.21 -47.90 67.25
CA ALA A 125 95.15 -48.24 68.68
C ALA A 125 94.29 -49.49 68.91
N MET A 126 93.14 -49.61 68.23
CA MET A 126 92.31 -50.82 68.30
C MET A 126 93.06 -52.06 67.81
N SER A 127 93.75 -51.96 66.68
CA SER A 127 94.51 -53.08 66.10
C SER A 127 95.64 -53.53 67.04
N LYS A 128 96.38 -52.57 67.62
CA LYS A 128 97.39 -52.85 68.64
C LYS A 128 96.80 -53.45 69.91
N TRP A 129 95.66 -52.92 70.36
CA TRP A 129 94.98 -53.39 71.57
C TRP A 129 94.47 -54.82 71.41
N VAL A 130 93.92 -55.18 70.24
CA VAL A 130 93.58 -56.57 69.90
C VAL A 130 94.82 -57.45 69.85
N ALA A 131 95.88 -57.02 69.15
CA ALA A 131 97.13 -57.79 69.04
C ALA A 131 97.81 -58.01 70.40
N LEU A 132 97.73 -57.05 71.33
CA LEU A 132 98.24 -57.19 72.69
C LEU A 132 97.44 -58.20 73.51
N HIS A 133 96.15 -58.40 73.22
CA HIS A 133 95.33 -59.43 73.84
C HIS A 133 95.58 -60.83 73.24
N GLU A 134 95.98 -60.96 71.97
CA GLU A 134 96.14 -62.28 71.33
C GLU A 134 97.03 -63.28 72.10
N PRO A 135 98.22 -62.91 72.62
CA PRO A 135 99.06 -63.83 73.37
C PRO A 135 98.42 -64.29 74.68
N LEU A 136 97.61 -63.44 75.31
CA LEU A 136 96.85 -63.77 76.53
C LEU A 136 95.94 -64.98 76.28
N PHE A 137 95.30 -65.03 75.12
CA PHE A 137 94.45 -66.14 74.72
C PHE A 137 95.25 -67.28 74.09
N ALA A 138 96.39 -67.03 73.43
CA ALA A 138 97.18 -68.08 72.78
C ALA A 138 97.82 -69.05 73.79
N ASP A 139 98.26 -68.54 74.96
CA ASP A 139 98.92 -69.31 76.02
C ASP A 139 98.22 -69.13 77.38
N PRO A 140 97.11 -69.87 77.64
CA PRO A 140 96.33 -69.73 78.86
C PRO A 140 97.09 -70.04 80.15
N GLU A 141 98.11 -70.91 80.10
CA GLU A 141 98.87 -71.29 81.29
C GLU A 141 99.69 -70.11 81.85
N ASN A 142 100.16 -69.22 80.96
CA ASN A 142 100.91 -68.02 81.32
C ASN A 142 100.05 -66.73 81.33
N ALA A 143 98.74 -66.84 81.12
CA ALA A 143 97.85 -65.68 80.96
C ALA A 143 97.89 -64.73 82.18
N HIS A 144 97.99 -65.24 83.40
CA HIS A 144 98.11 -64.39 84.60
C HIS A 144 99.36 -63.53 84.60
N GLN A 145 100.52 -64.11 84.29
CA GLN A 145 101.79 -63.38 84.26
C GLN A 145 101.81 -62.38 83.10
N TYR A 146 101.35 -62.81 81.92
CA TYR A 146 101.24 -61.93 80.76
C TYR A 146 100.32 -60.73 81.03
N ASN A 147 99.18 -60.95 81.69
CA ASN A 147 98.28 -59.85 82.06
C ASN A 147 98.94 -58.86 83.03
N ILE A 148 99.74 -59.33 83.99
CA ILE A 148 100.48 -58.43 84.89
C ILE A 148 101.51 -57.60 84.12
N ASP A 149 102.26 -58.22 83.22
CA ASP A 149 103.35 -57.57 82.48
C ASP A 149 102.84 -56.55 81.45
N TYR A 150 101.67 -56.82 80.83
CA TYR A 150 101.13 -56.02 79.72
C TYR A 150 99.86 -55.23 80.04
N SER A 151 99.26 -55.36 81.24
CA SER A 151 98.11 -54.55 81.66
C SER A 151 98.36 -53.03 81.51
N PRO A 152 99.54 -52.46 81.83
CA PRO A 152 99.80 -51.04 81.59
C PRO A 152 99.72 -50.65 80.11
N ALA A 153 100.14 -51.52 79.20
CA ALA A 153 100.08 -51.28 77.75
C ALA A 153 98.65 -51.43 77.21
N LEU A 154 97.89 -52.42 77.71
CA LEU A 154 96.47 -52.61 77.39
C LEU A 154 95.62 -51.42 77.84
N ASP A 155 95.86 -50.92 79.04
CA ASP A 155 95.17 -49.74 79.57
C ASP A 155 95.53 -48.47 78.80
N ALA A 156 96.80 -48.32 78.39
CA ALA A 156 97.25 -47.18 77.59
C ALA A 156 96.58 -47.15 76.20
N GLU A 157 96.56 -48.27 75.48
CA GLU A 157 95.89 -48.36 74.18
C GLU A 157 94.36 -48.21 74.34
N PHE A 158 93.75 -48.77 75.40
CA PHE A 158 92.32 -48.58 75.66
C PHE A 158 91.95 -47.12 75.98
N ALA A 159 92.83 -46.38 76.66
CA ALA A 159 92.65 -44.96 76.91
C ALA A 159 92.64 -44.16 75.60
N ILE A 160 93.56 -44.47 74.67
CA ILE A 160 93.61 -43.86 73.33
C ILE A 160 92.32 -44.19 72.56
N ILE A 161 91.89 -45.45 72.56
CA ILE A 161 90.64 -45.87 71.90
C ILE A 161 89.45 -45.09 72.44
N ARG A 162 89.31 -44.97 73.77
CA ARG A 162 88.18 -44.25 74.39
C ARG A 162 88.18 -42.76 74.04
N GLU A 163 89.35 -42.13 74.07
CA GLU A 163 89.49 -40.71 73.72
C GLU A 163 89.17 -40.46 72.24
N GLN A 164 89.79 -41.23 71.34
CA GLN A 164 89.59 -41.05 69.90
C GLN A 164 88.17 -41.46 69.48
N LEU A 165 87.60 -42.50 70.06
CA LEU A 165 86.20 -42.88 69.80
C LEU A 165 85.24 -41.75 70.19
N ARG A 166 85.47 -41.11 71.34
CA ARG A 166 84.65 -39.96 71.76
C ARG A 166 84.75 -38.81 70.77
N SER A 167 85.96 -38.52 70.28
CA SER A 167 86.19 -37.47 69.28
C SER A 167 85.50 -37.79 67.95
N VAL A 168 85.76 -38.98 67.40
CA VAL A 168 85.20 -39.47 66.13
C VAL A 168 83.67 -39.52 66.19
N ARG A 169 83.09 -40.04 67.28
CA ARG A 169 81.65 -40.04 67.50
C ARG A 169 81.08 -38.63 67.50
N SER A 170 81.72 -37.69 68.20
CA SER A 170 81.30 -36.28 68.23
C SER A 170 81.31 -35.64 66.84
N LEU A 171 82.30 -35.97 65.98
CA LEU A 171 82.37 -35.47 64.61
C LEU A 171 81.20 -35.97 63.76
N ILE A 172 80.89 -37.26 63.84
CA ILE A 172 79.80 -37.88 63.08
C ILE A 172 78.44 -37.38 63.57
N GLU A 173 78.24 -37.28 64.89
CA GLU A 173 77.01 -36.73 65.48
C GLU A 173 76.81 -35.25 65.09
N ALA A 174 77.87 -34.44 65.08
CA ALA A 174 77.80 -33.06 64.61
C ALA A 174 77.36 -32.97 63.14
N LYS A 175 77.92 -33.84 62.28
CA LYS A 175 77.53 -33.88 60.86
C LYS A 175 76.10 -34.39 60.65
N GLN A 176 75.67 -35.37 61.45
CA GLN A 176 74.29 -35.87 61.43
C GLN A 176 73.30 -34.76 61.81
N ILE A 177 73.62 -33.94 62.81
CA ILE A 177 72.80 -32.77 63.21
C ILE A 177 72.73 -31.74 62.07
N GLU A 178 73.87 -31.45 61.43
CA GLU A 178 73.93 -30.53 60.28
C GLU A 178 73.03 -31.00 59.12
N LEU A 179 73.14 -32.26 58.70
CA LEU A 179 72.34 -32.84 57.62
C LEU A 179 70.84 -32.87 57.97
N ARG A 180 70.48 -33.21 59.22
CA ARG A 180 69.08 -33.15 59.70
C ARG A 180 68.52 -31.72 59.66
N LYS A 181 69.34 -30.73 60.02
CA LYS A 181 68.95 -29.31 59.95
C LYS A 181 68.71 -28.89 58.50
N GLN A 182 69.61 -29.23 57.57
CA GLN A 182 69.45 -28.94 56.15
C GLN A 182 68.21 -29.62 55.54
N ALA A 183 67.92 -30.87 55.93
CA ALA A 183 66.71 -31.57 55.51
C ALA A 183 65.43 -30.85 55.97
N ASN A 184 65.37 -30.41 57.23
CA ASN A 184 64.23 -29.67 57.78
C ASN A 184 64.06 -28.28 57.14
N GLU A 185 65.15 -27.54 56.90
CA GLU A 185 65.10 -26.26 56.18
C GLU A 185 64.60 -26.43 54.74
N SER A 186 64.95 -27.54 54.08
CA SER A 186 64.42 -27.88 52.75
C SER A 186 62.91 -28.18 52.78
N ILE A 187 62.41 -28.83 53.84
CA ILE A 187 60.96 -29.06 54.03
C ILE A 187 60.21 -27.75 54.20
N GLU A 188 60.67 -26.89 55.10
CA GLU A 188 59.99 -25.63 55.40
C GLU A 188 60.01 -24.67 54.20
N SER A 189 61.13 -24.59 53.48
CA SER A 189 61.18 -23.82 52.23
C SER A 189 60.28 -24.40 51.14
N SER A 190 60.15 -25.73 51.04
CA SER A 190 59.22 -26.38 50.09
C SER A 190 57.76 -26.10 50.43
N LYS A 191 57.37 -26.15 51.71
CA LYS A 191 56.02 -25.78 52.17
C LYS A 191 55.70 -24.32 51.84
N MET A 192 56.61 -23.41 52.17
CA MET A 192 56.43 -21.98 51.91
C MET A 192 56.24 -21.67 50.41
N ILE A 193 56.99 -22.35 49.53
CA ILE A 193 56.83 -22.21 48.06
C ILE A 193 55.42 -22.68 47.61
N ILE A 194 54.91 -23.80 48.16
CA ILE A 194 53.56 -24.28 47.83
C ILE A 194 52.50 -23.29 48.34
N GLU A 195 52.59 -22.85 49.60
CA GLU A 195 51.59 -21.97 50.22
C GLU A 195 51.50 -20.61 49.51
N ILE A 196 52.64 -19.97 49.25
CA ILE A 196 52.70 -18.71 48.49
C ILE A 196 52.20 -18.94 47.06
N GLY A 197 52.65 -20.01 46.41
CA GLY A 197 52.23 -20.36 45.05
C GLY A 197 50.71 -20.56 44.93
N MET A 198 50.11 -21.24 45.90
CA MET A 198 48.67 -21.47 45.97
C MET A 198 47.90 -20.18 46.23
N GLY A 199 48.39 -19.33 47.15
CA GLY A 199 47.79 -18.02 47.41
C GLY A 199 47.77 -17.12 46.17
N VAL A 200 48.89 -17.05 45.43
CA VAL A 200 48.98 -16.28 44.17
C VAL A 200 48.05 -16.86 43.10
N ALA A 201 47.97 -18.18 42.96
CA ALA A 201 47.08 -18.83 42.00
C ALA A 201 45.59 -18.55 42.30
N ILE A 202 45.18 -18.59 43.56
CA ILE A 202 43.80 -18.26 43.99
C ILE A 202 43.47 -16.80 43.70
N LEU A 203 44.37 -15.86 44.04
CA LEU A 203 44.18 -14.45 43.77
C LEU A 203 44.07 -14.16 42.27
N ALA A 204 44.91 -14.79 41.45
CA ALA A 204 44.85 -14.69 40.00
C ALA A 204 43.51 -15.22 39.44
N ALA A 205 43.00 -16.34 39.98
CA ALA A 205 41.70 -16.89 39.59
C ALA A 205 40.52 -15.97 39.96
N ILE A 206 40.52 -15.41 41.18
CA ILE A 206 39.49 -14.44 41.61
C ILE A 206 39.52 -13.20 40.72
N PHE A 207 40.71 -12.68 40.41
CA PHE A 207 40.86 -11.53 39.53
C PHE A 207 40.37 -11.84 38.11
N ALA A 208 40.66 -13.02 37.57
CA ALA A 208 40.17 -13.48 36.28
C ALA A 208 38.63 -13.56 36.22
N LEU A 209 38.00 -14.09 37.27
CA LEU A 209 36.54 -14.16 37.41
C LEU A 209 35.92 -12.76 37.46
N TRP A 210 36.50 -11.85 38.24
CA TRP A 210 36.04 -10.47 38.31
C TRP A 210 36.16 -9.76 36.95
N LEU A 211 37.28 -9.94 36.24
CA LEU A 211 37.52 -9.37 34.92
C LEU A 211 36.50 -9.89 33.89
N SER A 212 36.26 -11.21 33.87
CA SER A 212 35.28 -11.84 32.97
C SER A 212 33.86 -11.34 33.24
N ASN A 213 33.45 -11.28 34.52
CA ASN A 213 32.12 -10.83 34.88
C ASN A 213 31.90 -9.34 34.50
N ARG A 214 32.89 -8.48 34.75
CA ARG A 214 32.78 -7.04 34.50
C ARG A 214 32.82 -6.68 33.02
N PHE A 215 33.68 -7.33 32.23
CA PHE A 215 34.02 -6.90 30.86
C PHE A 215 33.51 -7.83 29.75
N ILE A 216 32.89 -8.96 30.10
CA ILE A 216 32.28 -9.90 29.14
C ILE A 216 30.82 -10.16 29.51
N VAL A 217 30.55 -10.66 30.73
CA VAL A 217 29.20 -11.12 31.11
C VAL A 217 28.21 -9.97 31.23
N LYS A 218 28.52 -8.92 32.01
CA LYS A 218 27.61 -7.78 32.18
C LYS A 218 27.23 -7.08 30.86
N PRO A 219 28.16 -6.76 29.96
CA PRO A 219 27.80 -6.18 28.66
C PRO A 219 26.89 -7.09 27.82
N ILE A 220 27.14 -8.40 27.79
CA ILE A 220 26.28 -9.36 27.07
C ILE A 220 24.87 -9.38 27.67
N GLN A 221 24.76 -9.39 29.00
CA GLN A 221 23.46 -9.30 29.69
C GLN A 221 22.72 -8.00 29.37
N ASN A 222 23.43 -6.88 29.20
CA ASN A 222 22.80 -5.63 28.79
C ASN A 222 22.27 -5.69 27.35
N VAL A 223 23.00 -6.33 26.41
CA VAL A 223 22.51 -6.57 25.04
C VAL A 223 21.27 -7.46 25.08
N GLU A 224 21.30 -8.54 25.86
CA GLU A 224 20.19 -9.48 25.99
C GLU A 224 18.95 -8.81 26.57
N LYS A 225 19.10 -8.03 27.64
CA LYS A 225 18.00 -7.26 28.23
C LYS A 225 17.40 -6.26 27.24
N ALA A 226 18.24 -5.53 26.51
CA ALA A 226 17.77 -4.58 25.50
C ALA A 226 17.04 -5.27 24.33
N MET A 227 17.51 -6.44 23.89
CA MET A 227 16.78 -7.25 22.89
C MET A 227 15.46 -7.78 23.44
N ALA A 228 15.43 -8.22 24.71
CA ALA A 228 14.22 -8.71 25.35
C ALA A 228 13.16 -7.61 25.50
N GLU A 229 13.56 -6.41 25.91
CA GLU A 229 12.67 -5.23 26.01
C GLU A 229 12.03 -4.89 24.65
N ILE A 230 12.81 -4.93 23.56
CA ILE A 230 12.28 -4.73 22.20
C ILE A 230 11.35 -5.87 21.77
N ALA A 231 11.69 -7.12 22.10
CA ALA A 231 10.91 -8.29 21.71
C ALA A 231 9.59 -8.44 22.49
N SER A 232 9.49 -7.88 23.70
CA SER A 232 8.28 -7.96 24.53
C SER A 232 7.12 -7.06 24.06
N GLY A 233 7.34 -6.20 23.07
CA GLY A 233 6.28 -5.39 22.46
C GLY A 233 5.93 -4.10 23.20
N ASP A 234 6.68 -3.71 24.24
CA ASP A 234 6.70 -2.35 24.83
C ASP A 234 8.07 -1.69 24.56
N GLY A 235 8.64 -1.98 23.38
CA GLY A 235 10.03 -1.67 23.08
C GLY A 235 10.22 -0.19 22.77
N ASP A 236 10.89 0.53 23.68
CA ASP A 236 11.39 1.88 23.41
C ASP A 236 12.52 1.83 22.38
N LEU A 237 12.16 2.13 21.12
CA LEU A 237 13.05 2.18 19.98
C LEU A 237 13.91 3.45 19.95
N SER A 238 13.74 4.38 20.90
CA SER A 238 14.63 5.53 21.08
C SER A 238 15.93 5.13 21.81
N GLN A 239 15.91 4.00 22.54
CA GLN A 239 17.07 3.56 23.31
C GLN A 239 18.24 3.14 22.44
N ARG A 240 19.44 3.48 22.91
CA ARG A 240 20.70 3.10 22.27
C ARG A 240 21.62 2.50 23.31
N MET A 241 22.27 1.40 22.94
CA MET A 241 23.35 0.83 23.73
C MET A 241 24.56 1.74 23.71
N ASN A 242 25.18 1.92 24.87
CA ASN A 242 26.47 2.59 24.97
C ASN A 242 27.56 1.72 24.32
N VAL A 243 28.25 2.26 23.31
CA VAL A 243 29.30 1.55 22.59
C VAL A 243 30.65 1.98 23.17
N GLU A 244 31.19 1.17 24.08
CA GLU A 244 32.50 1.39 24.68
C GLU A 244 33.53 0.37 24.19
N GLY A 245 34.68 0.86 23.73
CA GLY A 245 35.78 0.01 23.27
C GLY A 245 35.70 -0.35 21.78
N SER A 246 36.47 -1.37 21.39
CA SER A 246 36.63 -1.79 19.99
C SER A 246 36.65 -3.30 19.81
N ASP A 247 36.14 -4.04 20.80
CA ASP A 247 36.11 -5.51 20.80
C ASP A 247 34.83 -6.06 20.15
N GLU A 248 34.63 -7.38 20.24
CA GLU A 248 33.46 -8.05 19.69
C GLU A 248 32.15 -7.58 20.33
N ILE A 249 32.17 -7.16 21.60
CA ILE A 249 30.99 -6.63 22.30
C ILE A 249 30.64 -5.24 21.78
N ALA A 250 31.62 -4.34 21.62
CA ALA A 250 31.40 -3.02 21.05
C ALA A 250 30.80 -3.11 19.63
N ARG A 251 31.28 -4.05 18.81
CA ARG A 251 30.71 -4.33 17.49
C ARG A 251 29.26 -4.85 17.57
N LEU A 252 28.97 -5.72 18.54
CA LEU A 252 27.61 -6.23 18.76
C LEU A 252 26.66 -5.10 19.18
N SER A 253 27.04 -4.25 20.12
CA SER A 253 26.25 -3.08 20.55
C SER A 253 26.03 -2.07 19.41
N SER A 254 27.04 -1.85 18.56
CA SER A 254 26.90 -0.99 17.38
C SER A 254 25.94 -1.58 16.35
N ALA A 255 26.01 -2.89 16.08
CA ALA A 255 25.09 -3.58 15.17
C ALA A 255 23.65 -3.56 15.71
N PHE A 256 23.47 -3.73 17.03
CA PHE A 256 22.18 -3.57 17.70
C PHE A 256 21.62 -2.16 17.48
N ASN A 257 22.39 -1.10 17.76
CA ASN A 257 21.95 0.29 17.54
C ASN A 257 21.54 0.57 16.09
N GLN A 258 22.27 0.00 15.12
CA GLN A 258 21.93 0.15 13.70
C GLN A 258 20.62 -0.57 13.34
N PHE A 259 20.41 -1.77 13.90
CA PHE A 259 19.16 -2.53 13.75
C PHE A 259 17.97 -1.75 14.34
N VAL A 260 18.06 -1.32 15.60
CA VAL A 260 17.00 -0.57 16.29
C VAL A 260 16.72 0.76 15.57
N GLY A 261 17.76 1.49 15.16
CA GLY A 261 17.58 2.74 14.42
C GLY A 261 16.85 2.55 13.09
N LYS A 262 17.05 1.42 12.40
CA LYS A 262 16.32 1.11 11.16
C LYS A 262 14.87 0.73 11.41
N ILE A 263 14.59 0.01 12.50
CA ILE A 263 13.21 -0.30 12.91
C ILE A 263 12.47 0.99 13.31
N HIS A 264 13.08 1.84 14.15
CA HIS A 264 12.54 3.15 14.54
C HIS A 264 12.08 3.96 13.33
N VAL A 265 12.97 4.19 12.34
CA VAL A 265 12.63 4.96 11.12
C VAL A 265 11.54 4.27 10.30
N THR A 266 11.52 2.94 10.26
CA THR A 266 10.49 2.20 9.54
C THR A 266 9.12 2.37 10.20
N ILE A 267 9.05 2.26 11.53
CA ILE A 267 7.84 2.46 12.33
C ILE A 267 7.35 3.90 12.19
N GLU A 268 8.22 4.90 12.31
CA GLU A 268 7.89 6.32 12.09
C GLU A 268 7.28 6.54 10.69
N GLN A 269 7.89 5.97 9.65
CA GLN A 269 7.39 6.07 8.28
C GLN A 269 6.02 5.38 8.11
N VAL A 270 5.78 4.27 8.81
CA VAL A 270 4.47 3.59 8.81
C VAL A 270 3.41 4.47 9.46
N ILE A 271 3.69 5.13 10.60
CA ILE A 271 2.77 6.07 11.25
C ILE A 271 2.41 7.22 10.31
N ILE A 272 3.42 7.85 9.69
CA ILE A 272 3.21 8.96 8.74
C ILE A 272 2.34 8.51 7.56
N THR A 273 2.64 7.34 7.00
CA THR A 273 1.91 6.80 5.84
C THR A 273 0.47 6.42 6.23
N SER A 274 0.25 5.82 7.40
CA SER A 274 -1.07 5.50 7.94
C SER A 274 -1.93 6.76 8.11
N ASN A 275 -1.37 7.83 8.67
CA ASN A 275 -2.04 9.12 8.81
C ASN A 275 -2.40 9.75 7.45
N ALA A 276 -1.51 9.65 6.45
CA ALA A 276 -1.80 10.11 5.10
C ALA A 276 -2.95 9.32 4.45
N VAL A 277 -2.97 7.98 4.60
CA VAL A 277 -4.09 7.15 4.13
C VAL A 277 -5.39 7.56 4.81
N ARG A 278 -5.36 7.86 6.12
CA ARG A 278 -6.54 8.35 6.86
C ARG A 278 -7.08 9.68 6.33
N ALA A 279 -6.19 10.62 6.01
CA ALA A 279 -6.59 11.89 5.40
C ALA A 279 -7.23 11.67 4.01
N GLU A 280 -6.67 10.79 3.18
CA GLU A 280 -7.24 10.47 1.88
C GLU A 280 -8.59 9.74 1.97
N MET A 281 -8.79 8.89 2.98
CA MET A 281 -10.09 8.27 3.22
C MET A 281 -11.18 9.29 3.54
N GLU A 282 -10.89 10.31 4.37
CA GLU A 282 -11.85 11.39 4.63
C GLU A 282 -12.16 12.21 3.36
N ASN A 283 -11.16 12.44 2.49
CA ASN A 283 -11.38 13.06 1.19
C ASN A 283 -12.32 12.20 0.31
N ILE A 284 -12.08 10.90 0.23
CA ILE A 284 -12.93 9.98 -0.55
C ILE A 284 -14.35 9.96 0.02
N LYS A 285 -14.52 9.92 1.34
CA LYS A 285 -15.83 9.98 1.98
C LYS A 285 -16.59 11.27 1.65
N SER A 286 -15.92 12.42 1.67
CA SER A 286 -16.54 13.67 1.24
C SER A 286 -16.93 13.64 -0.24
N LEU A 287 -16.08 13.04 -1.09
CA LEU A 287 -16.35 12.90 -2.51
C LEU A 287 -17.55 11.97 -2.78
N THR A 288 -17.65 10.83 -2.10
CA THR A 288 -18.77 9.89 -2.27
C THR A 288 -20.10 10.51 -1.81
N GLN A 289 -20.08 11.28 -0.72
CA GLN A 289 -21.24 12.07 -0.28
C GLN A 289 -21.65 13.10 -1.34
N GLY A 290 -20.68 13.82 -1.91
CA GLY A 290 -20.94 14.76 -3.01
C GLY A 290 -21.54 14.06 -4.23
N VAL A 291 -21.00 12.91 -4.63
CA VAL A 291 -21.53 12.11 -5.75
C VAL A 291 -22.97 11.66 -5.49
N ALA A 292 -23.31 11.26 -4.26
CA ALA A 292 -24.68 10.89 -3.91
C ALA A 292 -25.66 12.08 -4.02
N GLU A 293 -25.27 13.26 -3.57
CA GLU A 293 -26.07 14.47 -3.69
C GLU A 293 -26.25 14.90 -5.16
N PHE A 294 -25.16 14.94 -5.93
CA PHE A 294 -25.21 15.24 -7.37
C PHE A 294 -26.09 14.26 -8.12
N SER A 295 -25.97 12.96 -7.82
CA SER A 295 -26.81 11.92 -8.42
C SER A 295 -28.29 12.12 -8.07
N SER A 296 -28.61 12.47 -6.83
CA SER A 296 -29.99 12.77 -6.43
C SER A 296 -30.57 13.96 -7.20
N ASN A 297 -29.78 15.02 -7.41
CA ASN A 297 -30.22 16.17 -8.20
C ASN A 297 -30.36 15.83 -9.68
N GLN A 298 -29.42 15.08 -10.25
CA GLN A 298 -29.48 14.62 -11.64
C GLN A 298 -30.69 13.71 -11.91
N GLN A 299 -31.09 12.89 -10.93
CA GLN A 299 -32.32 12.10 -11.00
C GLN A 299 -33.55 12.99 -11.13
N LYS A 300 -33.67 14.04 -10.29
CA LYS A 300 -34.79 15.00 -10.35
C LYS A 300 -34.81 15.77 -11.67
N GLU A 301 -33.64 16.22 -12.15
CA GLU A 301 -33.54 16.90 -13.44
C GLU A 301 -33.96 15.96 -14.58
N SER A 302 -33.57 14.69 -14.53
CA SER A 302 -33.98 13.69 -15.52
C SER A 302 -35.50 13.49 -15.51
N GLU A 303 -36.15 13.47 -14.34
CA GLU A 303 -37.62 13.40 -14.23
C GLU A 303 -38.30 14.63 -14.85
N VAL A 304 -37.77 15.83 -14.62
CA VAL A 304 -38.29 17.07 -15.22
C VAL A 304 -38.14 17.04 -16.74
N VAL A 305 -36.99 16.63 -17.25
CA VAL A 305 -36.78 16.52 -18.71
C VAL A 305 -37.68 15.46 -19.32
N ALA A 306 -37.85 14.31 -18.66
CA ALA A 306 -38.77 13.26 -19.13
C ALA A 306 -40.21 13.78 -19.24
N ALA A 307 -40.69 14.54 -18.24
CA ALA A 307 -42.00 15.17 -18.28
C ALA A 307 -42.13 16.16 -19.43
N ALA A 308 -41.13 17.04 -19.63
CA ALA A 308 -41.12 18.01 -20.73
C ALA A 308 -41.11 17.34 -22.11
N VAL A 309 -40.38 16.23 -22.27
CA VAL A 309 -40.34 15.45 -23.52
C VAL A 309 -41.67 14.77 -23.78
N HIS A 310 -42.33 14.23 -22.75
CA HIS A 310 -43.67 13.67 -22.88
C HIS A 310 -44.70 14.73 -23.31
N GLU A 311 -44.63 15.94 -22.75
CA GLU A 311 -45.46 17.07 -23.18
C GLU A 311 -45.13 17.51 -24.63
N MET A 312 -43.86 17.51 -25.01
CA MET A 312 -43.43 17.77 -26.39
C MET A 312 -43.96 16.73 -27.38
N GLN A 313 -44.04 15.47 -26.98
CA GLN A 313 -44.62 14.40 -27.81
C GLN A 313 -46.13 14.62 -28.00
N ALA A 314 -46.87 14.87 -26.91
CA ALA A 314 -48.31 15.13 -26.98
C ALA A 314 -48.64 16.38 -27.81
N THR A 315 -47.84 17.44 -27.68
CA THR A 315 -48.01 18.65 -28.48
C THR A 315 -47.66 18.42 -29.95
N SER A 316 -46.62 17.63 -30.26
CA SER A 316 -46.28 17.27 -31.64
C SER A 316 -47.40 16.46 -32.31
N GLU A 317 -48.00 15.50 -31.61
CA GLU A 317 -49.16 14.75 -32.11
C GLU A 317 -50.35 15.68 -32.37
N ALA A 318 -50.64 16.60 -31.46
CA ALA A 318 -51.71 17.59 -31.62
C ALA A 318 -51.46 18.54 -32.81
N VAL A 319 -50.22 19.03 -33.00
CA VAL A 319 -49.86 19.88 -34.13
C VAL A 319 -50.00 19.14 -35.46
N SER A 320 -49.58 17.87 -35.51
CA SER A 320 -49.76 17.02 -36.68
C SER A 320 -51.24 16.82 -37.04
N GLY A 321 -52.08 16.54 -36.02
CA GLY A 321 -53.53 16.44 -36.19
C GLY A 321 -54.16 17.73 -36.71
N ASN A 322 -53.82 18.87 -36.11
CA ASN A 322 -54.32 20.18 -36.52
C ASN A 322 -53.90 20.52 -37.97
N ALA A 323 -52.68 20.17 -38.37
CA ALA A 323 -52.20 20.38 -39.72
C ALA A 323 -52.96 19.51 -40.74
N LEU A 324 -53.25 18.25 -40.42
CA LEU A 324 -54.09 17.39 -41.25
C LEU A 324 -55.52 17.90 -41.37
N GLU A 325 -56.10 18.42 -40.30
CA GLU A 325 -57.43 19.04 -40.32
C GLU A 325 -57.43 20.31 -41.18
N ALA A 326 -56.42 21.17 -41.04
CA ALA A 326 -56.26 22.36 -41.87
C ALA A 326 -56.06 22.03 -43.36
N ALA A 327 -55.35 20.96 -43.68
CA ALA A 327 -55.22 20.45 -45.05
C ALA A 327 -56.57 19.96 -45.60
N SER A 328 -57.39 19.27 -44.78
CA SER A 328 -58.74 18.85 -45.14
C SER A 328 -59.68 20.05 -45.39
N ALA A 329 -59.62 21.07 -44.52
CA ALA A 329 -60.36 22.32 -44.69
C ALA A 329 -59.93 23.06 -45.96
N SER A 330 -58.63 23.10 -46.26
CA SER A 330 -58.08 23.68 -47.49
C SER A 330 -58.60 22.94 -48.73
N ASN A 331 -58.60 21.61 -48.72
CA ASN A 331 -59.18 20.81 -49.81
C ASN A 331 -60.67 21.08 -50.02
N THR A 332 -61.43 21.26 -48.93
CA THR A 332 -62.84 21.62 -49.00
C THR A 332 -63.04 23.01 -49.62
N ALA A 333 -62.27 24.01 -49.16
CA ALA A 333 -62.30 25.35 -49.72
C ALA A 333 -61.93 25.36 -51.22
N ASN A 334 -60.97 24.55 -51.65
CA ASN A 334 -60.60 24.41 -53.06
C ASN A 334 -61.78 23.89 -53.91
N ARG A 335 -62.56 22.93 -53.40
CA ARG A 335 -63.78 22.43 -54.07
C ARG A 335 -64.87 23.50 -54.16
N GLU A 336 -65.05 24.29 -53.11
CA GLU A 336 -66.01 25.40 -53.11
C GLU A 336 -65.62 26.49 -54.13
N VAL A 337 -64.33 26.83 -54.21
CA VAL A 337 -63.82 27.78 -55.22
C VAL A 337 -64.02 27.25 -56.64
N GLU A 338 -63.78 25.96 -56.88
CA GLU A 338 -64.02 25.32 -58.18
C GLU A 338 -65.52 25.32 -58.56
N SER A 339 -66.40 25.10 -57.58
CA SER A 339 -67.85 25.20 -57.76
C SER A 339 -68.29 26.64 -58.09
N ALA A 340 -67.73 27.62 -57.38
CA ALA A 340 -67.99 29.04 -57.62
C ALA A 340 -67.52 29.49 -59.01
N ASP A 341 -66.32 29.09 -59.43
CA ASP A 341 -65.77 29.37 -60.76
C ASP A 341 -66.65 28.80 -61.88
N LYS A 342 -67.09 27.55 -61.73
CA LYS A 342 -68.05 26.92 -62.66
C LYS A 342 -69.38 27.67 -62.73
N THR A 343 -69.91 28.08 -61.59
CA THR A 343 -71.19 28.82 -61.52
C THR A 343 -71.05 30.17 -62.19
N LEU A 344 -69.96 30.88 -61.94
CA LEU A 344 -69.65 32.17 -62.56
C LEU A 344 -69.52 32.06 -64.09
N GLY A 345 -68.87 31.00 -64.59
CA GLY A 345 -68.80 30.72 -66.02
C GLY A 345 -70.17 30.50 -66.66
N LEU A 346 -71.08 29.79 -65.97
CA LEU A 346 -72.48 29.63 -66.42
C LEU A 346 -73.25 30.95 -66.41
N THR A 347 -73.00 31.82 -65.42
CA THR A 347 -73.58 33.16 -65.35
C THR A 347 -73.13 34.03 -66.52
N VAL A 348 -71.82 34.04 -66.84
CA VAL A 348 -71.27 34.76 -68.00
C VAL A 348 -71.94 34.30 -69.29
N SER A 349 -71.99 32.99 -69.53
CA SER A 349 -72.64 32.43 -70.73
C SER A 349 -74.13 32.78 -70.83
N SER A 350 -74.83 32.86 -69.70
CA SER A 350 -76.24 33.25 -69.66
C SER A 350 -76.44 34.74 -69.98
N ILE A 351 -75.53 35.60 -69.53
CA ILE A 351 -75.55 37.04 -69.83
C ILE A 351 -75.19 37.30 -71.29
N GLU A 352 -74.22 36.59 -71.85
CA GLU A 352 -73.89 36.66 -73.28
C GLU A 352 -75.09 36.28 -74.15
N ARG A 353 -75.80 35.21 -73.78
CA ARG A 353 -77.04 34.82 -74.47
C ARG A 353 -78.12 35.90 -74.34
N LEU A 354 -78.32 36.45 -73.14
CA LEU A 354 -79.27 37.53 -72.91
C LEU A 354 -78.93 38.77 -73.75
N ALA A 355 -77.66 39.14 -73.86
CA ALA A 355 -77.22 40.25 -74.69
C ALA A 355 -77.54 40.02 -76.17
N HIS A 356 -77.37 38.78 -76.66
CA HIS A 356 -77.75 38.39 -78.01
C HIS A 356 -79.28 38.44 -78.23
N ASP A 357 -80.06 37.96 -77.25
CA ASP A 357 -81.53 38.00 -77.32
C ASP A 357 -82.05 39.45 -77.33
N ILE A 358 -81.44 40.35 -76.54
CA ILE A 358 -81.74 41.79 -76.54
C ILE A 358 -81.37 42.43 -77.88
N GLU A 359 -80.23 42.06 -78.47
CA GLU A 359 -79.82 42.56 -79.78
C GLU A 359 -80.79 42.15 -80.89
N ASN A 360 -81.22 40.89 -80.90
CA ASN A 360 -82.24 40.40 -81.83
C ASN A 360 -83.57 41.13 -81.65
N ALA A 361 -84.03 41.29 -80.40
CA ALA A 361 -85.27 41.99 -80.11
C ALA A 361 -85.20 43.48 -80.44
N SER A 362 -84.04 44.12 -80.27
CA SER A 362 -83.79 45.51 -80.70
C SER A 362 -83.94 45.66 -82.22
N GLY A 363 -83.46 44.67 -82.98
CA GLY A 363 -83.68 44.60 -84.43
C GLY A 363 -85.15 44.57 -84.83
N VAL A 364 -85.96 43.73 -84.15
CA VAL A 364 -87.42 43.65 -84.38
C VAL A 364 -88.13 44.96 -84.05
N VAL A 365 -87.77 45.62 -82.95
CA VAL A 365 -88.36 46.92 -82.58
C VAL A 365 -87.93 48.03 -83.55
N HIS A 366 -86.71 47.96 -84.08
CA HIS A 366 -86.25 48.87 -85.12
C HIS A 366 -87.02 48.71 -86.43
N GLU A 367 -87.32 47.47 -86.82
CA GLU A 367 -88.21 47.18 -87.95
C GLU A 367 -89.62 47.73 -87.72
N LEU A 368 -90.16 47.56 -86.51
CA LEU A 368 -91.44 48.16 -86.10
C LEU A 368 -91.43 49.69 -86.19
N ASP A 369 -90.36 50.37 -85.73
CA ASP A 369 -90.21 51.83 -85.86
C ASP A 369 -90.25 52.28 -87.34
N SER A 370 -89.62 51.50 -88.23
CA SER A 370 -89.68 51.72 -89.68
C SER A 370 -91.08 51.53 -90.24
N ASP A 371 -91.79 50.46 -89.86
CA ASP A 371 -93.16 50.18 -90.29
C ASP A 371 -94.14 51.24 -89.80
N VAL A 372 -93.99 51.71 -88.56
CA VAL A 372 -94.79 52.79 -87.98
C VAL A 372 -94.62 54.08 -88.79
N LYS A 373 -93.39 54.43 -89.19
CA LYS A 373 -93.12 55.59 -90.07
C LYS A 373 -93.76 55.44 -91.45
N ASN A 374 -93.74 54.23 -92.03
CA ASN A 374 -94.41 53.95 -93.29
C ASN A 374 -95.92 54.12 -93.17
N ILE A 375 -96.53 53.61 -92.09
CA ILE A 375 -97.97 53.79 -91.82
C ILE A 375 -98.31 55.27 -91.63
N ALA A 376 -97.52 56.02 -90.87
CA ALA A 376 -97.70 57.46 -90.69
C ALA A 376 -97.69 58.21 -92.04
N SER A 377 -96.77 57.86 -92.94
CA SER A 377 -96.71 58.42 -94.30
C SER A 377 -97.98 58.10 -95.11
N ILE A 378 -98.48 56.86 -95.04
CA ILE A 378 -99.71 56.46 -95.74
C ILE A 378 -100.92 57.21 -95.17
N LEU A 379 -101.03 57.35 -93.84
CA LEU A 379 -102.10 58.10 -93.19
C LEU A 379 -102.09 59.58 -93.61
N GLY A 380 -100.91 60.18 -93.77
CA GLY A 380 -100.76 61.52 -94.33
C GLY A 380 -101.39 61.65 -95.73
N VAL A 381 -101.17 60.64 -96.60
CA VAL A 381 -101.79 60.59 -97.94
C VAL A 381 -103.31 60.41 -97.84
N ILE A 382 -103.81 59.50 -97.00
CA ILE A 382 -105.26 59.26 -96.82
C ILE A 382 -105.95 60.52 -96.29
N ARG A 383 -105.35 61.19 -95.31
CA ARG A 383 -105.85 62.46 -94.77
C ARG A 383 -105.91 63.53 -95.86
N GLY A 384 -104.87 63.61 -96.71
CA GLY A 384 -104.86 64.48 -97.88
C GLY A 384 -105.96 64.16 -98.90
N ILE A 385 -106.22 62.87 -99.18
CA ILE A 385 -107.32 62.43 -100.04
C ILE A 385 -108.68 62.77 -99.42
N ALA A 386 -108.86 62.54 -98.12
CA ALA A 386 -110.09 62.87 -97.41
C ALA A 386 -110.37 64.38 -97.44
N GLU A 387 -109.34 65.21 -97.25
CA GLU A 387 -109.44 66.67 -97.35
C GLU A 387 -109.79 67.13 -98.78
N GLN A 388 -109.15 66.54 -99.80
CA GLN A 388 -109.50 66.77 -101.20
C GLN A 388 -110.94 66.32 -101.51
N THR A 389 -111.37 65.17 -100.99
CA THR A 389 -112.72 64.63 -101.18
C THR A 389 -113.76 65.52 -100.50
N ASN A 390 -113.46 66.03 -99.31
CA ASN A 390 -114.29 66.98 -98.58
C ASN A 390 -114.46 68.30 -99.37
N LEU A 391 -113.38 68.82 -99.97
CA LEU A 391 -113.40 70.00 -100.85
C LEU A 391 -114.19 69.75 -102.14
N LEU A 392 -114.00 68.60 -102.79
CA LEU A 392 -114.76 68.20 -103.98
C LEU A 392 -116.25 68.05 -103.68
N ALA A 393 -116.59 67.43 -102.55
CA ALA A 393 -117.97 67.27 -102.08
C ALA A 393 -118.61 68.61 -101.73
N LEU A 394 -117.87 69.52 -101.11
CA LEU A 394 -118.33 70.89 -100.86
C LEU A 394 -118.65 71.63 -102.17
N ASN A 395 -117.75 71.55 -103.16
CA ASN A 395 -117.99 72.15 -104.49
C ASN A 395 -119.21 71.53 -105.18
N ALA A 396 -119.39 70.21 -105.08
CA ALA A 396 -120.56 69.51 -105.62
C ALA A 396 -121.87 69.91 -104.91
N ALA A 397 -121.85 70.07 -103.58
CA ALA A 397 -123.00 70.53 -102.80
C ALA A 397 -123.40 71.97 -103.15
N ILE A 398 -122.41 72.85 -103.36
CA ILE A 398 -122.63 74.23 -103.83
C ILE A 398 -123.29 74.22 -105.22
N GLU A 399 -122.79 73.42 -106.17
CA GLU A 399 -123.35 73.38 -107.52
C GLU A 399 -124.73 72.68 -107.57
N ALA A 400 -124.98 71.69 -106.71
CA ALA A 400 -126.28 71.07 -106.55
C ALA A 400 -127.33 72.04 -105.95
N ALA A 401 -126.94 72.89 -105.00
CA ALA A 401 -127.79 73.98 -104.50
C ALA A 401 -128.10 75.01 -105.60
N ARG A 402 -127.17 75.22 -106.54
CA ARG A 402 -127.30 76.13 -107.69
C ARG A 402 -128.29 75.62 -108.75
N ALA A 403 -128.44 74.30 -108.89
CA ALA A 403 -129.35 73.65 -109.83
C ALA A 403 -130.83 73.57 -109.37
N GLY A 404 -131.15 74.04 -108.16
CA GLY A 404 -132.53 74.08 -107.63
C GLY A 404 -133.17 72.70 -107.45
N GLU A 405 -134.47 72.56 -107.76
CA GLU A 405 -135.23 71.31 -107.57
C GLU A 405 -134.65 70.10 -108.34
N GLN A 406 -133.96 70.32 -109.48
CA GLN A 406 -133.30 69.25 -110.24
C GLN A 406 -132.03 68.70 -109.55
N GLY A 407 -131.44 69.46 -108.62
CA GLY A 407 -130.20 69.14 -107.91
C GLY A 407 -130.36 68.42 -106.57
N ARG A 408 -131.59 68.25 -106.05
CA ARG A 408 -131.84 67.69 -104.71
C ARG A 408 -131.22 66.32 -104.48
N GLY A 409 -131.31 65.41 -105.45
CA GLY A 409 -130.69 64.09 -105.36
C GLY A 409 -129.16 64.16 -105.28
N PHE A 410 -128.54 65.08 -106.04
CA PHE A 410 -127.10 65.31 -106.02
C PHE A 410 -126.62 66.01 -104.74
N ALA A 411 -127.40 66.92 -104.18
CA ALA A 411 -127.07 67.60 -102.92
C ALA A 411 -126.98 66.61 -101.75
N VAL A 412 -127.93 65.67 -101.66
CA VAL A 412 -127.92 64.62 -100.62
C VAL A 412 -126.68 63.73 -100.75
N VAL A 413 -126.31 63.34 -101.97
CA VAL A 413 -125.09 62.55 -102.20
C VAL A 413 -123.84 63.35 -101.87
N ALA A 414 -123.78 64.64 -102.22
CA ALA A 414 -122.64 65.49 -101.91
C ALA A 414 -122.47 65.71 -100.39
N ASP A 415 -123.55 65.93 -99.64
CA ASP A 415 -123.51 66.02 -98.18
C ASP A 415 -123.10 64.69 -97.52
N GLU A 416 -123.56 63.55 -98.04
CA GLU A 416 -123.15 62.22 -97.55
C GLU A 416 -121.66 61.95 -97.82
N VAL A 417 -121.15 62.31 -99.02
CA VAL A 417 -119.71 62.22 -99.34
C VAL A 417 -118.90 63.16 -98.45
N ARG A 418 -119.40 64.37 -98.16
CA ARG A 418 -118.74 65.32 -97.26
C ARG A 418 -118.67 64.79 -95.83
N ALA A 419 -119.77 64.23 -95.32
CA ALA A 419 -119.83 63.59 -94.02
C ALA A 419 -118.86 62.39 -93.93
N LEU A 420 -118.79 61.58 -94.99
CA LEU A 420 -117.86 60.44 -95.06
C LEU A 420 -116.39 60.89 -95.12
N ALA A 421 -116.10 61.97 -95.86
CA ALA A 421 -114.77 62.57 -95.93
C ALA A 421 -114.32 63.17 -94.58
N SER A 422 -115.22 63.89 -93.87
CA SER A 422 -114.96 64.39 -92.51
C SER A 422 -114.72 63.24 -91.53
N LYS A 423 -115.56 62.20 -91.56
CA LYS A 423 -115.40 61.01 -90.72
C LYS A 423 -114.10 60.26 -91.02
N THR A 424 -113.66 60.24 -92.28
CA THR A 424 -112.35 59.69 -92.67
C THR A 424 -111.21 60.53 -92.11
N GLN A 425 -111.31 61.86 -92.18
CA GLN A 425 -110.30 62.78 -91.64
C GLN A 425 -110.17 62.63 -90.12
N ASP A 426 -111.28 62.58 -89.38
CA ASP A 426 -111.30 62.37 -87.92
C ASP A 426 -110.68 61.01 -87.56
N SER A 427 -111.09 59.93 -88.26
CA SER A 427 -110.55 58.59 -88.04
C SER A 427 -109.05 58.52 -88.32
N THR A 428 -108.57 59.16 -89.40
CA THR A 428 -107.13 59.23 -89.69
C THR A 428 -106.37 60.05 -88.65
N GLY A 429 -106.97 61.07 -88.04
CA GLY A 429 -106.38 61.84 -86.95
C GLY A 429 -106.23 61.03 -85.66
N GLU A 430 -107.24 60.22 -85.33
CA GLU A 430 -107.16 59.27 -84.20
C GLU A 430 -106.08 58.21 -84.42
N ILE A 431 -106.01 57.63 -85.64
CA ILE A 431 -104.96 56.65 -85.99
C ILE A 431 -103.57 57.30 -85.98
N GLN A 432 -103.42 58.51 -86.53
CA GLN A 432 -102.15 59.26 -86.47
C GLN A 432 -101.68 59.46 -85.02
N SER A 433 -102.59 59.83 -84.12
CA SER A 433 -102.28 59.97 -82.69
C SER A 433 -101.88 58.64 -82.04
N MET A 434 -102.46 57.52 -82.47
CA MET A 434 -102.03 56.17 -82.04
C MET A 434 -100.63 55.82 -82.55
N ILE A 435 -100.34 56.13 -83.81
CA ILE A 435 -99.04 55.89 -84.46
C ILE A 435 -97.94 56.72 -83.81
N GLU A 436 -98.18 57.99 -83.50
CA GLU A 436 -97.21 58.84 -82.77
C GLU A 436 -96.88 58.26 -81.39
N ARG A 437 -97.88 57.74 -80.65
CA ARG A 437 -97.63 57.03 -79.39
C ARG A 437 -96.83 55.74 -79.60
N LEU A 438 -97.08 55.03 -80.69
CA LEU A 438 -96.37 53.79 -81.04
C LEU A 438 -94.90 54.09 -81.40
N GLU A 439 -94.62 55.17 -82.13
CA GLU A 439 -93.27 55.62 -82.47
C GLU A 439 -92.48 56.02 -81.21
N VAL A 440 -93.09 56.80 -80.31
CA VAL A 440 -92.48 57.15 -79.03
C VAL A 440 -92.18 55.89 -78.20
N GLY A 441 -93.14 54.96 -78.13
CA GLY A 441 -92.98 53.68 -77.44
C GLY A 441 -91.86 52.82 -78.01
N ALA A 442 -91.75 52.72 -79.34
CA ALA A 442 -90.71 51.96 -80.02
C ALA A 442 -89.31 52.56 -79.75
N LYS A 443 -89.15 53.88 -79.86
CA LYS A 443 -87.88 54.56 -79.52
C LYS A 443 -87.47 54.36 -78.06
N GLN A 444 -88.43 54.45 -77.15
CA GLN A 444 -88.17 54.21 -75.72
C GLN A 444 -87.73 52.76 -75.47
N ALA A 445 -88.37 51.78 -76.12
CA ALA A 445 -87.99 50.37 -76.03
C ALA A 445 -86.56 50.13 -76.53
N VAL A 446 -86.17 50.69 -77.69
CA VAL A 446 -84.79 50.62 -78.21
C VAL A 446 -83.79 51.23 -77.21
N GLY A 447 -84.13 52.36 -76.59
CA GLY A 447 -83.30 53.00 -75.55
C GLY A 447 -83.02 52.07 -74.37
N VAL A 448 -84.08 51.48 -73.78
CA VAL A 448 -83.96 50.54 -72.65
C VAL A 448 -83.21 49.27 -73.05
N MET A 449 -83.39 48.78 -74.27
CA MET A 449 -82.66 47.62 -74.79
C MET A 449 -81.15 47.90 -74.93
N ASN A 450 -80.78 49.08 -75.42
CA ASN A 450 -79.38 49.48 -75.51
C ASN A 450 -78.74 49.63 -74.12
N GLU A 451 -79.43 50.25 -73.17
CA GLU A 451 -78.98 50.30 -71.76
C GLU A 451 -78.80 48.91 -71.16
N SER A 452 -79.73 47.99 -71.44
CA SER A 452 -79.67 46.60 -70.97
C SER A 452 -78.47 45.85 -71.57
N LYS A 453 -78.13 46.09 -72.85
CA LYS A 453 -76.93 45.55 -73.50
C LYS A 453 -75.65 46.05 -72.82
N VAL A 454 -75.51 47.36 -72.62
CA VAL A 454 -74.36 47.96 -71.93
C VAL A 454 -74.22 47.44 -70.49
N SER A 455 -75.33 47.26 -69.78
CA SER A 455 -75.35 46.68 -68.44
C SER A 455 -74.88 45.21 -68.44
N GLY A 456 -75.30 44.42 -69.44
CA GLY A 456 -74.82 43.06 -69.66
C GLY A 456 -73.31 43.00 -69.88
N GLU A 457 -72.77 43.83 -70.77
CA GLU A 457 -71.32 43.92 -71.04
C GLU A 457 -70.52 44.29 -69.79
N LYS A 458 -70.99 45.26 -69.00
CA LYS A 458 -70.38 45.63 -67.73
C LYS A 458 -70.37 44.46 -66.74
N THR A 459 -71.45 43.69 -66.70
CA THR A 459 -71.56 42.51 -65.82
C THR A 459 -70.57 41.41 -66.24
N ILE A 460 -70.36 41.20 -67.54
CA ILE A 460 -69.34 40.28 -68.06
C ILE A 460 -67.93 40.70 -67.61
N VAL A 461 -67.59 41.99 -67.71
CA VAL A 461 -66.29 42.51 -67.26
C VAL A 461 -66.10 42.30 -65.75
N GLN A 462 -67.14 42.58 -64.95
CA GLN A 462 -67.09 42.35 -63.49
C GLN A 462 -66.95 40.87 -63.13
N ALA A 463 -67.64 39.99 -63.86
CA ALA A 463 -67.50 38.55 -63.71
C ALA A 463 -66.08 38.08 -64.06
N GLY A 464 -65.44 38.65 -65.09
CA GLY A 464 -64.04 38.39 -65.41
C GLY A 464 -63.08 38.74 -64.26
N THR A 465 -63.28 39.89 -63.63
CA THR A 465 -62.49 40.28 -62.43
C THR A 465 -62.72 39.30 -61.28
N ALA A 466 -63.97 38.89 -61.03
CA ALA A 466 -64.28 37.91 -59.98
C ALA A 466 -63.63 36.54 -60.26
N ALA A 467 -63.60 36.09 -61.51
CA ALA A 467 -62.92 34.85 -61.92
C ALA A 467 -61.40 34.92 -61.65
N SER A 468 -60.77 36.07 -61.95
CA SER A 468 -59.36 36.29 -61.61
C SER A 468 -59.10 36.19 -60.10
N SER A 469 -59.95 36.80 -59.28
CA SER A 469 -59.84 36.70 -57.82
C SER A 469 -60.05 35.27 -57.30
N LEU A 470 -60.99 34.51 -57.87
CA LEU A 470 -61.18 33.10 -57.53
C LEU A 470 -59.92 32.26 -57.87
N SER A 471 -59.26 32.55 -58.99
CA SER A 471 -58.00 31.91 -59.37
C SER A 471 -56.87 32.17 -58.36
N GLU A 472 -56.71 33.42 -57.90
CA GLU A 472 -55.73 33.78 -56.86
C GLU A 472 -56.03 33.10 -55.51
N ILE A 473 -57.31 33.04 -55.12
CA ILE A 473 -57.74 32.30 -53.93
C ILE A 473 -57.40 30.82 -54.05
N ARG A 474 -57.65 30.20 -55.22
CA ARG A 474 -57.31 28.79 -55.49
C ARG A 474 -55.81 28.52 -55.30
N ASN A 475 -54.96 29.38 -55.86
CA ASN A 475 -53.50 29.26 -55.69
C ASN A 475 -53.08 29.39 -54.21
N SER A 476 -53.68 30.33 -53.49
CA SER A 476 -53.42 30.53 -52.06
C SER A 476 -53.81 29.30 -51.22
N ILE A 477 -54.96 28.70 -51.51
CA ILE A 477 -55.41 27.45 -50.87
C ILE A 477 -54.45 26.29 -51.20
N GLY A 478 -53.95 26.21 -52.44
CA GLY A 478 -52.94 25.23 -52.83
C GLY A 478 -51.67 25.33 -51.98
N MET A 479 -51.14 26.54 -51.80
CA MET A 479 -49.98 26.80 -50.92
C MET A 479 -50.28 26.44 -49.46
N MET A 480 -51.48 26.74 -48.95
CA MET A 480 -51.87 26.36 -47.58
C MET A 480 -51.86 24.84 -47.38
N ASN A 481 -52.36 24.08 -48.36
CA ASN A 481 -52.36 22.62 -48.29
C ASN A 481 -50.94 22.04 -48.27
N GLU A 482 -50.03 22.58 -49.09
CA GLU A 482 -48.63 22.19 -49.08
C GLU A 482 -47.95 22.51 -47.74
N MET A 483 -48.15 23.72 -47.20
CA MET A 483 -47.62 24.10 -45.88
C MET A 483 -48.14 23.19 -44.77
N ASN A 484 -49.43 22.88 -44.76
CA ASN A 484 -50.02 21.98 -43.77
C ASN A 484 -49.41 20.57 -43.85
N THR A 485 -49.14 20.07 -45.06
CA THR A 485 -48.46 18.77 -45.24
C THR A 485 -47.03 18.79 -44.69
N GLN A 486 -46.30 19.89 -44.88
CA GLN A 486 -44.97 20.07 -44.31
C GLN A 486 -45.00 20.17 -42.79
N ILE A 487 -45.97 20.90 -42.21
CA ILE A 487 -46.15 21.01 -40.75
C ILE A 487 -46.43 19.63 -40.14
N ALA A 488 -47.32 18.84 -40.75
CA ALA A 488 -47.62 17.48 -40.27
C ALA A 488 -46.37 16.58 -40.29
N THR A 489 -45.56 16.69 -41.34
CA THR A 489 -44.31 15.93 -41.47
C THR A 489 -43.28 16.37 -40.41
N ALA A 490 -43.09 17.67 -40.23
CA ALA A 490 -42.17 18.22 -39.23
C ALA A 490 -42.58 17.82 -37.80
N ALA A 491 -43.88 17.87 -37.50
CA ALA A 491 -44.42 17.45 -36.22
C ALA A 491 -44.22 15.93 -35.98
N SER A 492 -44.39 15.10 -37.01
CA SER A 492 -44.09 13.67 -36.93
C SER A 492 -42.60 13.39 -36.64
N GLN A 493 -41.69 14.11 -37.29
CA GLN A 493 -40.26 14.03 -37.02
C GLN A 493 -39.93 14.49 -35.59
N GLN A 494 -40.54 15.57 -35.12
CA GLN A 494 -40.36 16.06 -33.75
C GLN A 494 -40.83 15.04 -32.71
N SER A 495 -41.93 14.31 -32.98
CA SER A 495 -42.38 13.20 -32.14
C SER A 495 -41.35 12.07 -32.06
N GLN A 496 -40.73 11.69 -33.19
CA GLN A 496 -39.69 10.64 -33.21
C GLN A 496 -38.44 11.06 -32.42
N VAL A 497 -37.99 12.30 -32.60
CA VAL A 497 -36.86 12.85 -31.84
C VAL A 497 -37.19 12.91 -30.34
N SER A 498 -38.42 13.28 -29.98
CA SER A 498 -38.88 13.27 -28.58
C SER A 498 -38.78 11.87 -27.98
N GLU A 499 -39.18 10.82 -28.70
CA GLU A 499 -39.06 9.44 -28.22
C GLU A 499 -37.58 9.04 -27.98
N GLU A 500 -36.67 9.46 -28.87
CA GLU A 500 -35.24 9.21 -28.70
C GLU A 500 -34.66 9.96 -27.49
N VAL A 501 -35.02 11.23 -27.30
CA VAL A 501 -34.63 12.00 -26.12
C VAL A 501 -35.15 11.34 -24.85
N ASN A 502 -36.40 10.86 -24.83
CA ASN A 502 -36.96 10.15 -23.68
C ASN A 502 -36.16 8.88 -23.33
N LYS A 503 -35.78 8.08 -24.34
CA LYS A 503 -34.90 6.91 -24.13
C LYS A 503 -33.54 7.32 -23.57
N ASN A 504 -32.97 8.41 -24.04
CA ASN A 504 -31.70 8.94 -23.54
C ASN A 504 -31.80 9.36 -22.07
N VAL A 505 -32.87 10.06 -21.70
CA VAL A 505 -33.14 10.49 -20.32
C VAL A 505 -33.31 9.28 -19.39
N GLN A 506 -34.01 8.22 -19.83
CA GLN A 506 -34.11 6.98 -19.06
C GLN A 506 -32.75 6.30 -18.83
N ARG A 507 -31.86 6.28 -19.83
CA ARG A 507 -30.50 5.76 -19.66
C ARG A 507 -29.66 6.61 -18.69
N ILE A 508 -29.83 7.94 -18.72
CA ILE A 508 -29.16 8.85 -17.77
C ILE A 508 -29.64 8.55 -16.35
N ALA A 509 -30.95 8.43 -16.12
CA ALA A 509 -31.50 8.05 -14.82
C ALA A 509 -30.98 6.68 -14.35
N GLY A 510 -30.93 5.68 -15.26
CA GLY A 510 -30.35 4.36 -14.97
C GLY A 510 -28.87 4.43 -14.55
N SER A 511 -28.07 5.21 -15.28
CA SER A 511 -26.64 5.40 -14.98
C SER A 511 -26.42 6.15 -13.67
N THR A 512 -27.33 7.06 -13.33
CA THR A 512 -27.32 7.81 -12.07
C THR A 512 -27.55 6.88 -10.88
N MET A 513 -28.47 5.92 -10.99
CA MET A 513 -28.66 4.87 -9.96
C MET A 513 -27.40 4.01 -9.77
N GLN A 514 -26.73 3.62 -10.85
CA GLN A 514 -25.45 2.90 -10.76
C GLN A 514 -24.36 3.73 -10.08
N MET A 515 -24.33 5.04 -10.32
CA MET A 515 -23.38 5.95 -9.68
C MET A 515 -23.58 6.00 -8.15
N VAL A 516 -24.84 6.00 -7.68
CA VAL A 516 -25.16 5.92 -6.26
C VAL A 516 -24.68 4.61 -5.65
N GLU A 517 -24.89 3.48 -6.33
CA GLU A 517 -24.40 2.16 -5.88
C GLU A 517 -22.86 2.10 -5.80
N MET A 518 -22.17 2.69 -6.79
CA MET A 518 -20.71 2.80 -6.79
C MET A 518 -20.21 3.69 -5.66
N ALA A 519 -20.87 4.83 -5.40
CA ALA A 519 -20.53 5.72 -4.28
C ALA A 519 -20.69 5.00 -2.93
N SER A 520 -21.77 4.24 -2.75
CA SER A 520 -21.97 3.44 -1.53
C SER A 520 -20.92 2.33 -1.38
N SER A 521 -20.54 1.67 -2.48
CA SER A 521 -19.47 0.66 -2.46
C SER A 521 -18.12 1.26 -2.09
N ALA A 522 -17.81 2.46 -2.59
CA ALA A 522 -16.59 3.20 -2.24
C ALA A 522 -16.59 3.65 -0.76
N GLU A 523 -17.74 4.06 -0.23
CA GLU A 523 -17.89 4.38 1.19
C GLU A 523 -17.62 3.16 2.08
N ASN A 524 -18.20 2.00 1.74
CA ASN A 524 -17.94 0.74 2.46
C ASN A 524 -16.45 0.34 2.40
N ALA A 525 -15.81 0.51 1.25
CA ALA A 525 -14.38 0.26 1.10
C ALA A 525 -13.53 1.19 1.98
N CYS A 526 -13.90 2.47 2.09
CA CYS A 526 -13.24 3.41 3.00
C CYS A 526 -13.42 3.02 4.46
N MET A 527 -14.61 2.55 4.87
CA MET A 527 -14.82 2.05 6.23
C MET A 527 -13.92 0.85 6.55
N ALA A 528 -13.82 -0.12 5.63
CA ALA A 528 -12.93 -1.26 5.81
C ALA A 528 -11.44 -0.85 5.85
N LEU A 529 -11.04 0.12 5.04
CA LEU A 529 -9.68 0.65 5.04
C LEU A 529 -9.38 1.43 6.34
N ALA A 530 -10.37 2.11 6.91
CA ALA A 530 -10.26 2.79 8.20
C ALA A 530 -10.02 1.81 9.34
N GLU A 531 -10.77 0.70 9.36
CA GLU A 531 -10.57 -0.39 10.32
C GLU A 531 -9.16 -1.00 10.20
N GLN A 532 -8.66 -1.20 8.98
CA GLN A 532 -7.29 -1.67 8.75
C GLN A 532 -6.23 -0.67 9.23
N CYS A 533 -6.45 0.64 9.03
CA CYS A 533 -5.54 1.67 9.53
C CYS A 533 -5.55 1.72 11.06
N GLU A 534 -6.69 1.52 11.71
CA GLU A 534 -6.81 1.46 13.17
C GLU A 534 -6.10 0.21 13.74
N ALA A 535 -6.25 -0.94 13.08
CA ALA A 535 -5.50 -2.16 13.44
C ALA A 535 -3.97 -1.97 13.26
N LEU A 536 -3.55 -1.30 12.18
CA LEU A 536 -2.14 -0.96 11.96
C LEU A 536 -1.62 -0.01 13.05
N ASP A 537 -2.40 1.01 13.41
CA ASP A 537 -2.05 1.95 14.47
C ASP A 537 -1.86 1.24 15.81
N SER A 538 -2.76 0.30 16.15
CA SER A 538 -2.63 -0.53 17.35
C SER A 538 -1.42 -1.47 17.36
N LEU A 539 -0.95 -1.92 16.18
CA LEU A 539 0.26 -2.73 16.06
C LEU A 539 1.52 -1.88 16.21
N VAL A 540 1.49 -0.65 15.70
CA VAL A 540 2.63 0.25 15.68
C VAL A 540 2.76 1.01 17.00
N SER A 541 1.65 1.28 17.70
CA SER A 541 1.62 1.93 19.02
C SER A 541 2.25 1.10 20.14
N GLN A 542 2.55 -0.18 19.88
CA GLN A 542 3.34 -1.06 20.75
C GLN A 542 4.81 -0.61 20.84
N PHE A 543 5.28 0.12 19.84
CA PHE A 543 6.64 0.65 19.83
C PHE A 543 6.63 2.12 20.24
N GLU A 544 7.40 2.46 21.26
CA GLU A 544 7.70 3.86 21.55
C GLU A 544 8.82 4.30 20.60
N VAL A 545 8.51 5.28 19.76
CA VAL A 545 9.39 5.74 18.67
C VAL A 545 10.09 7.01 19.11
#